data_AF-A0A421J9P5-F1
#
_entry.id   AF-A0A421J9P5-F1
#
_cell.length_a   1.000
_cell.length_b   1.000
_cell.length_c   1.000
_cell.angle_alpha   90.00
_cell.angle_beta   90.00
_cell.angle_gamma   90.00
#
_symmetry.space_group_name_H-M   'P 1'
#
loop_
_entity.id
_entity.type
_entity.pdbx_description
1 polymer ?
#
loop_
_entity_poly.entity_id
_entity_poly.type
_entity_poly.pdbx_seq_one_letter_code
_entity_poly.pdbx_strand_id
1 'polypeptide(L)'
;MAHSHNQDKYKNQEIPIIGGVHDGESWISVTVPPSENPIAYNILARAIVERIPAKTWITVAPGSFYGHTVAKLESLKHASASEVPELRPPHFVTGIAAAVNRHASDVLCLVVNAEGQTGYERVDADALADVSYVIGSAMKFGDEYSKTVAKAVRRSESNSIYV
;
A
#
# COMPACT_ATOMS: atom_id res chain seq x y z
N MET A 1 12.73 20.26 38.20
CA MET A 1 12.52 20.33 36.73
C MET A 1 12.95 18.99 36.16
N ALA A 2 12.00 18.14 35.75
CA ALA A 2 12.31 16.80 35.26
C ALA A 2 12.67 16.90 33.77
N HIS A 3 13.95 16.67 33.43
CA HIS A 3 14.38 16.52 32.05
C HIS A 3 13.80 15.22 31.49
N SER A 4 12.92 15.36 30.50
CA SER A 4 12.32 14.25 29.74
C SER A 4 13.40 13.52 28.94
N HIS A 5 13.93 12.43 29.48
CA HIS A 5 14.87 11.50 28.83
C HIS A 5 14.24 10.62 27.71
N ASN A 6 13.01 10.90 27.28
CA ASN A 6 12.27 10.05 26.33
C ASN A 6 12.25 10.56 24.88
N GLN A 7 12.80 11.75 24.59
CA GLN A 7 12.74 12.30 23.23
C GLN A 7 13.77 11.66 22.27
N ASP A 8 14.88 11.12 22.78
CA ASP A 8 15.95 10.55 21.93
C ASP A 8 15.74 9.08 21.54
N LYS A 9 14.72 8.41 22.08
CA LYS A 9 14.52 6.97 21.87
C LYS A 9 13.79 6.63 20.56
N TYR A 10 13.10 7.60 19.99
CA TYR A 10 12.33 7.42 18.75
C TYR A 10 12.92 8.35 17.69
N LYS A 11 13.53 7.76 16.66
CA LYS A 11 13.99 8.54 15.50
C LYS A 11 12.78 9.26 14.91
N ASN A 12 12.88 10.58 14.74
CA ASN A 12 11.94 11.32 13.93
C ASN A 12 12.03 10.78 12.50
N GLN A 13 10.97 10.10 12.07
CA GLN A 13 10.87 9.54 10.73
C GLN A 13 9.81 10.33 9.98
N GLU A 14 10.23 10.98 8.89
CA GLU A 14 9.31 11.67 8.01
C GLU A 14 8.51 10.64 7.20
N ILE A 15 7.20 10.87 7.07
CA ILE A 15 6.30 10.06 6.26
C ILE A 15 6.10 10.82 4.94
N PRO A 16 6.60 10.31 3.79
CA PRO A 16 6.35 10.93 2.51
C PRO A 16 4.86 10.99 2.20
N ILE A 17 4.37 12.20 1.96
CA ILE A 17 3.01 12.47 1.51
C ILE A 17 3.12 13.26 0.22
N ILE A 18 2.59 12.70 -0.87
CA ILE A 18 2.48 13.37 -2.16
C ILE A 18 1.01 13.41 -2.57
N GLY A 19 0.63 14.38 -3.39
CA GLY A 19 -0.73 14.47 -3.88
C GLY A 19 -0.83 15.27 -5.17
N GLY A 20 -2.00 15.20 -5.79
CA GLY A 20 -2.27 15.87 -7.04
C GLY A 20 -3.76 15.91 -7.35
N VAL A 21 -4.07 16.43 -8.54
CA VAL A 21 -5.44 16.46 -9.08
C VAL A 21 -5.41 15.81 -10.45
N HIS A 22 -6.36 14.91 -10.70
CA HIS A 22 -6.56 14.26 -11.99
C HIS A 22 -8.06 14.18 -12.28
N ASP A 23 -8.48 14.59 -13.48
CA ASP A 23 -9.91 14.64 -13.87
C ASP A 23 -10.83 15.35 -12.85
N GLY A 24 -10.30 16.38 -12.18
CA GLY A 24 -11.03 17.14 -11.16
C GLY A 24 -11.14 16.46 -9.79
N GLU A 25 -10.56 15.27 -9.62
CA GLU A 25 -10.49 14.57 -8.33
C GLU A 25 -9.09 14.68 -7.72
N SER A 26 -9.04 15.00 -6.43
CA SER A 26 -7.79 15.04 -5.67
C SER A 26 -7.37 13.65 -5.21
N TRP A 27 -6.10 13.34 -5.30
CA TRP A 27 -5.52 12.12 -4.76
C TRP A 27 -4.34 12.42 -3.85
N ILE A 28 -4.11 11.54 -2.88
CA ILE A 28 -3.01 11.60 -1.94
C ILE A 28 -2.40 10.19 -1.85
N SER A 29 -1.08 10.11 -1.89
CA SER A 29 -0.31 8.90 -1.61
C SER A 29 0.51 9.12 -0.35
N VAL A 30 0.44 8.14 0.55
CA VAL A 30 1.17 8.13 1.83
C VAL A 30 2.04 6.88 1.85
N THR A 31 3.35 7.07 1.92
CA THR A 31 4.30 5.94 2.03
C THR A 31 4.71 5.78 3.49
N VAL A 32 4.22 4.74 4.14
CA VAL A 32 4.56 4.48 5.55
C VAL A 32 5.76 3.55 5.62
N PRO A 33 6.87 3.97 6.24
CA PRO A 33 8.04 3.11 6.37
C PRO A 33 7.76 1.91 7.30
N PRO A 34 8.54 0.83 7.17
CA PRO A 34 8.47 -0.31 8.07
C PRO A 34 8.63 0.09 9.54
N SER A 35 7.82 -0.52 10.40
CA SER A 35 7.90 -0.34 11.86
C SER A 35 7.92 -1.70 12.53
N GLU A 36 8.86 -1.89 13.43
CA GLU A 36 8.94 -3.10 14.28
C GLU A 36 7.77 -3.18 15.28
N ASN A 37 7.05 -2.06 15.51
CA ASN A 37 5.97 -2.01 16.48
C ASN A 37 4.59 -2.09 15.79
N PRO A 38 3.87 -3.22 15.86
CA PRO A 38 2.55 -3.37 15.23
C PRO A 38 1.48 -2.45 15.82
N ILE A 39 1.66 -1.96 17.05
CA ILE A 39 0.76 -0.98 17.66
C ILE A 39 0.91 0.38 16.95
N ALA A 40 2.13 0.73 16.51
CA ALA A 40 2.38 1.97 15.81
C ALA A 40 1.57 2.06 14.51
N TYR A 41 1.43 0.95 13.77
CA TYR A 41 0.58 0.91 12.58
C TYR A 41 -0.89 1.22 12.87
N ASN A 42 -1.46 0.69 13.95
CA ASN A 42 -2.86 0.98 14.31
C ASN A 42 -3.04 2.46 14.71
N ILE A 43 -2.12 3.01 15.50
CA ILE A 43 -2.18 4.42 15.91
C ILE A 43 -2.04 5.34 14.69
N LEU A 44 -1.07 5.04 13.81
CA LEU A 44 -0.82 5.83 12.61
C LEU A 44 -1.95 5.70 11.59
N ALA A 45 -2.45 4.49 11.32
CA ALA A 45 -3.57 4.27 10.41
C ALA A 45 -4.81 5.04 10.87
N ARG A 46 -5.15 4.98 12.17
CA ARG A 46 -6.25 5.79 12.72
C ARG A 46 -6.01 7.28 12.49
N ALA A 47 -4.81 7.77 12.80
CA ALA A 47 -4.45 9.17 12.61
C ALA A 47 -4.51 9.63 11.15
N ILE A 48 -4.14 8.76 10.20
CA ILE A 48 -4.22 8.99 8.75
C ILE A 48 -5.68 9.05 8.31
N VAL A 49 -6.49 8.05 8.68
CA VAL A 49 -7.91 7.97 8.28
C VAL A 49 -8.73 9.12 8.86
N GLU A 50 -8.44 9.56 10.09
CA GLU A 50 -9.13 10.69 10.73
C GLU A 50 -8.76 12.05 10.09
N ARG A 51 -7.53 12.21 9.62
CA ARG A 51 -7.02 13.51 9.11
C ARG A 51 -7.13 13.68 7.61
N ILE A 52 -7.15 12.58 6.85
CA ILE A 52 -7.22 12.61 5.39
C ILE A 52 -8.62 12.16 4.97
N PRO A 53 -9.53 13.10 4.68
CA PRO A 53 -10.86 12.75 4.18
C PRO A 53 -10.72 12.18 2.77
N ALA A 54 -11.03 10.90 2.62
CA ALA A 54 -11.01 10.20 1.33
C ALA A 54 -12.36 9.52 1.08
N LYS A 55 -12.84 9.60 -0.17
CA LYS A 55 -14.04 8.86 -0.61
C LYS A 55 -13.77 7.36 -0.63
N THR A 56 -12.58 6.99 -1.08
CA THR A 56 -12.12 5.62 -1.27
C THR A 56 -10.65 5.54 -0.88
N TRP A 57 -10.26 4.46 -0.22
CA TRP A 57 -8.88 4.14 0.11
C TRP A 57 -8.39 3.03 -0.82
N ILE A 58 -7.15 3.16 -1.29
CA ILE A 58 -6.45 2.06 -1.94
C ILE A 58 -5.22 1.78 -1.09
N THR A 59 -5.08 0.53 -0.64
CA THR A 59 -3.90 0.09 0.09
C THR A 59 -3.18 -0.98 -0.71
N VAL A 60 -1.86 -0.95 -0.65
CA VAL A 60 -1.00 -1.99 -1.25
C VAL A 60 -0.20 -2.60 -0.12
N ALA A 61 -0.23 -3.94 -0.03
CA ALA A 61 0.51 -4.69 0.97
C ALA A 61 1.35 -5.78 0.31
N PRO A 62 2.58 -6.02 0.76
CA PRO A 62 3.26 -7.27 0.45
C PRO A 62 2.56 -8.44 1.15
N GLY A 63 2.53 -9.60 0.51
CA GLY A 63 2.03 -10.83 1.11
C GLY A 63 2.53 -12.06 0.38
N SER A 64 2.67 -13.18 1.10
CA SER A 64 3.08 -14.45 0.50
C SER A 64 1.84 -15.29 0.19
N PHE A 65 1.58 -15.47 -1.11
CA PHE A 65 0.49 -16.30 -1.62
C PHE A 65 0.87 -16.91 -2.98
N TYR A 66 0.08 -17.88 -3.45
CA TYR A 66 0.42 -18.68 -4.63
C TYR A 66 -0.57 -18.48 -5.78
N GLY A 67 -0.08 -18.70 -7.00
CA GLY A 67 -0.88 -18.78 -8.23
C GLY A 67 -1.19 -17.45 -8.92
N HIS A 68 -0.92 -16.32 -8.26
CA HIS A 68 -1.19 -14.98 -8.78
C HIS A 68 -0.10 -13.98 -8.35
N THR A 69 0.08 -12.93 -9.15
CA THR A 69 0.98 -11.80 -8.85
C THR A 69 0.34 -10.79 -7.91
N VAL A 70 -0.99 -10.63 -8.00
CA VAL A 70 -1.79 -9.72 -7.19
C VAL A 70 -3.06 -10.43 -6.72
N ALA A 71 -3.45 -10.17 -5.47
CA ALA A 71 -4.73 -10.56 -4.89
C ALA A 71 -5.41 -9.35 -4.22
N LYS A 72 -6.66 -9.50 -3.78
CA LYS A 72 -7.38 -8.46 -3.02
C LYS A 72 -8.01 -9.00 -1.74
N LEU A 73 -8.04 -8.20 -0.69
CA LEU A 73 -8.78 -8.50 0.53
C LEU A 73 -10.20 -7.93 0.40
N GLU A 74 -11.20 -8.83 0.38
CA GLU A 74 -12.66 -8.58 0.37
C GLU A 74 -13.10 -7.23 -0.24
N SER A 75 -13.33 -7.21 -1.56
CA SER A 75 -13.62 -5.99 -2.31
C SER A 75 -14.83 -6.20 -3.23
N LEU A 76 -16.01 -6.30 -2.61
CA LEU A 76 -17.28 -6.36 -3.36
C LEU A 76 -17.68 -5.00 -3.97
N LYS A 77 -16.95 -3.91 -3.67
CA LYS A 77 -17.33 -2.53 -4.02
C LYS A 77 -16.54 -1.90 -5.17
N HIS A 78 -15.42 -2.49 -5.61
CA HIS A 78 -14.54 -1.87 -6.61
C HIS A 78 -14.54 -2.63 -7.94
N ALA A 79 -15.30 -2.11 -8.92
CA ALA A 79 -15.37 -2.70 -10.27
C ALA A 79 -14.00 -2.78 -10.98
N SER A 80 -13.11 -1.84 -10.69
CA SER A 80 -11.72 -1.81 -11.20
C SER A 80 -10.87 -3.00 -10.77
N ALA A 81 -11.27 -3.72 -9.72
CA ALA A 81 -10.59 -4.91 -9.22
C ALA A 81 -11.44 -6.18 -9.38
N SER A 82 -12.46 -6.18 -10.25
CA SER A 82 -13.36 -7.31 -10.45
C SER A 82 -12.64 -8.59 -10.88
N GLU A 83 -11.60 -8.46 -11.71
CA GLU A 83 -10.78 -9.58 -12.21
C GLU A 83 -9.65 -9.98 -11.25
N VAL A 84 -9.36 -9.17 -10.22
CA VAL A 84 -8.32 -9.48 -9.24
C VAL A 84 -8.84 -10.56 -8.28
N PRO A 85 -8.13 -11.69 -8.13
CA PRO A 85 -8.57 -12.79 -7.28
C PRO A 85 -8.60 -12.39 -5.80
N GLU A 86 -9.54 -12.95 -5.05
CA GLU A 86 -9.61 -12.73 -3.61
C GLU A 86 -8.52 -13.50 -2.87
N LEU A 87 -7.92 -12.85 -1.87
CA LEU A 87 -6.99 -13.47 -0.95
C LEU A 87 -7.77 -14.45 -0.06
N ARG A 88 -7.45 -15.75 -0.19
CA ARG A 88 -8.13 -16.81 0.55
C ARG A 88 -7.32 -17.26 1.76
N PRO A 89 -7.97 -17.71 2.84
CA PRO A 89 -7.29 -18.41 3.93
C PRO A 89 -6.44 -19.58 3.38
N PRO A 90 -5.24 -19.82 3.96
CA PRO A 90 -4.71 -19.24 5.21
C PRO A 90 -3.98 -17.89 5.04
N HIS A 91 -3.98 -17.31 3.84
CA HIS A 91 -3.24 -16.07 3.57
C HIS A 91 -3.91 -14.86 4.23
N PHE A 92 -3.10 -13.92 4.73
CA PHE A 92 -3.54 -12.72 5.42
C PHE A 92 -2.63 -11.53 5.13
N VAL A 93 -3.11 -10.32 5.45
CA VAL A 93 -2.40 -9.06 5.29
C VAL A 93 -2.00 -8.51 6.66
N THR A 94 -0.84 -7.87 6.76
CA THR A 94 -0.38 -7.20 7.99
C THR A 94 0.07 -5.76 7.71
N GLY A 95 0.70 -5.13 8.70
CA GLY A 95 1.28 -3.80 8.55
C GLY A 95 0.24 -2.68 8.43
N ILE A 96 0.67 -1.57 7.83
CA ILE A 96 -0.17 -0.37 7.69
C ILE A 96 -1.42 -0.63 6.86
N ALA A 97 -1.34 -1.44 5.80
CA ALA A 97 -2.45 -1.71 4.91
C ALA A 97 -3.60 -2.41 5.65
N ALA A 98 -3.29 -3.44 6.45
CA ALA A 98 -4.28 -4.10 7.31
C ALA A 98 -4.86 -3.15 8.36
N ALA A 99 -4.03 -2.29 8.95
CA ALA A 99 -4.48 -1.31 9.93
C ALA A 99 -5.42 -0.26 9.32
N VAL A 100 -5.14 0.24 8.12
CA VAL A 100 -6.03 1.15 7.39
C VAL A 100 -7.34 0.46 7.03
N ASN A 101 -7.28 -0.79 6.54
CA ASN A 101 -8.46 -1.58 6.22
C ASN A 101 -9.42 -1.77 7.40
N ARG A 102 -8.88 -1.79 8.63
CA ARG A 102 -9.68 -1.86 9.86
C ARG A 102 -10.38 -0.54 10.21
N HIS A 103 -9.80 0.60 9.85
CA HIS A 103 -10.27 1.93 10.27
C HIS A 103 -11.10 2.66 9.21
N ALA A 104 -10.94 2.32 7.93
CA ALA A 104 -11.68 2.92 6.83
C ALA A 104 -12.84 2.02 6.34
N SER A 105 -13.90 2.63 5.81
CA SER A 105 -15.15 1.96 5.43
C SER A 105 -15.24 1.55 3.95
N ASP A 106 -14.46 2.19 3.10
CA ASP A 106 -14.37 1.91 1.65
C ASP A 106 -12.90 1.77 1.26
N VAL A 107 -12.43 0.53 1.19
CA VAL A 107 -11.01 0.20 1.01
C VAL A 107 -10.87 -0.87 -0.06
N LEU A 108 -10.11 -0.55 -1.10
CA LEU A 108 -9.54 -1.51 -2.03
C LEU A 108 -8.16 -1.93 -1.49
N CYS A 109 -8.11 -3.05 -0.79
CA CYS A 109 -6.84 -3.60 -0.30
C CYS A 109 -6.26 -4.58 -1.32
N LEU A 110 -5.20 -4.17 -2.00
CA LEU A 110 -4.44 -4.95 -2.96
C LEU A 110 -3.23 -5.57 -2.27
N VAL A 111 -2.97 -6.84 -2.57
CA VAL A 111 -1.86 -7.61 -2.01
C VAL A 111 -0.97 -8.02 -3.16
N VAL A 112 0.28 -7.57 -3.16
CA VAL A 112 1.29 -7.96 -4.15
C VAL A 112 2.06 -9.16 -3.63
N ASN A 113 2.29 -10.14 -4.49
CA ASN A 113 3.03 -11.33 -4.09
C ASN A 113 4.48 -10.94 -3.79
N ALA A 114 4.94 -11.31 -2.60
CA ALA A 114 6.23 -10.90 -2.07
C ALA A 114 6.86 -11.99 -1.23
N GLU A 115 8.19 -12.00 -1.19
CA GLU A 115 8.98 -12.93 -0.39
C GLU A 115 9.94 -12.18 0.54
N GLY A 116 10.28 -12.78 1.67
CA GLY A 116 11.26 -12.21 2.60
C GLY A 116 10.66 -11.91 3.97
N GLN A 117 11.42 -11.17 4.77
CA GLN A 117 11.02 -10.76 6.12
C GLN A 117 10.29 -9.43 6.08
N THR A 118 9.40 -9.20 7.05
CA THR A 118 8.65 -7.95 7.17
C THR A 118 9.56 -6.72 7.26
N GLY A 119 9.28 -5.72 6.43
CA GLY A 119 10.08 -4.51 6.24
C GLY A 119 11.24 -4.66 5.25
N TYR A 120 11.40 -5.84 4.66
CA TYR A 120 12.46 -6.20 3.72
C TYR A 120 11.93 -7.12 2.62
N GLU A 121 10.62 -7.07 2.35
CA GLU A 121 10.00 -7.91 1.34
C GLU A 121 10.49 -7.54 -0.06
N ARG A 122 10.84 -8.56 -0.82
CA ARG A 122 11.13 -8.46 -2.24
C ARG A 122 9.83 -8.73 -2.99
N VAL A 123 9.43 -7.75 -3.80
CA VAL A 123 8.25 -7.86 -4.66
C VAL A 123 8.70 -8.09 -6.09
N ASP A 124 8.01 -8.98 -6.79
CA ASP A 124 8.25 -9.22 -8.22
C ASP A 124 7.86 -8.00 -9.07
N ALA A 125 8.63 -7.73 -10.11
CA ALA A 125 8.38 -6.65 -11.05
C ALA A 125 7.02 -6.79 -11.73
N ASP A 126 6.64 -8.01 -12.07
CA ASP A 126 5.34 -8.29 -12.69
C ASP A 126 4.19 -8.01 -11.71
N ALA A 127 4.36 -8.30 -10.41
CA ALA A 127 3.38 -7.94 -9.39
C ALA A 127 3.22 -6.41 -9.23
N LEU A 128 4.31 -5.65 -9.33
CA LEU A 128 4.26 -4.19 -9.32
C LEU A 128 3.64 -3.60 -10.60
N ALA A 129 3.87 -4.23 -11.75
CA ALA A 129 3.24 -3.84 -13.01
C ALA A 129 1.73 -4.11 -12.97
N ASP A 130 1.31 -5.30 -12.55
CA ASP A 130 -0.09 -5.71 -12.48
C ASP A 130 -0.88 -4.86 -11.48
N VAL A 131 -0.33 -4.60 -10.29
CA VAL A 131 -1.02 -3.76 -9.31
C VAL A 131 -1.16 -2.32 -9.81
N SER A 132 -0.20 -1.82 -10.59
CA SER A 132 -0.26 -0.48 -11.18
C SER A 132 -1.40 -0.35 -12.20
N TYR A 133 -1.72 -1.42 -12.91
CA TYR A 133 -2.86 -1.44 -13.83
C TYR A 133 -4.18 -1.29 -13.06
N VAL A 134 -4.33 -2.03 -11.96
CA VAL A 134 -5.52 -1.97 -11.09
C VAL A 134 -5.66 -0.57 -10.46
N ILE A 135 -4.58 -0.01 -9.94
CA ILE A 135 -4.56 1.36 -9.38
C ILE A 135 -4.89 2.39 -10.46
N GLY A 136 -4.28 2.29 -11.64
CA GLY A 136 -4.53 3.20 -12.75
C GLY A 136 -6.00 3.20 -13.18
N SER A 137 -6.62 2.02 -13.22
CA SER A 137 -8.06 1.85 -13.49
C SER A 137 -8.92 2.46 -12.37
N ALA A 138 -8.60 2.17 -11.10
CA ALA A 138 -9.34 2.68 -9.95
C ALA A 138 -9.28 4.21 -9.83
N MET A 139 -8.13 4.81 -10.14
CA MET A 139 -7.87 6.24 -10.06
C MET A 139 -8.10 6.99 -11.39
N LYS A 140 -8.47 6.27 -12.45
CA LYS A 140 -8.66 6.78 -13.82
C LYS A 140 -7.43 7.45 -14.44
N PHE A 141 -6.21 7.15 -13.98
CA PHE A 141 -4.97 7.74 -14.51
C PHE A 141 -4.63 7.35 -15.95
N GLY A 142 -5.40 6.43 -16.56
CA GLY A 142 -5.20 5.95 -17.92
C GLY A 142 -4.00 5.02 -18.08
N ASP A 143 -3.83 4.52 -19.31
CA ASP A 143 -2.82 3.49 -19.62
C ASP A 143 -1.37 3.98 -19.45
N GLU A 144 -1.13 5.29 -19.59
CA GLU A 144 0.21 5.87 -19.50
C GLU A 144 0.81 5.70 -18.09
N TYR A 145 -0.03 5.72 -17.04
CA TYR A 145 0.38 5.46 -15.68
C TYR A 145 1.04 4.07 -15.55
N SER A 146 0.31 3.02 -15.95
CA SER A 146 0.80 1.64 -15.86
C SER A 146 2.07 1.42 -16.69
N LYS A 147 2.15 2.03 -17.89
CA LYS A 147 3.36 1.99 -18.74
C LYS A 147 4.57 2.66 -18.07
N THR A 148 4.33 3.78 -17.40
CA THR A 148 5.38 4.52 -16.67
C THR A 148 5.90 3.72 -15.49
N VAL A 149 4.99 3.13 -14.70
CA VAL A 149 5.36 2.25 -13.58
C VAL A 149 6.11 1.02 -14.07
N ALA A 150 5.60 0.31 -15.07
CA ALA A 150 6.27 -0.87 -15.63
C ALA A 150 7.69 -0.54 -16.15
N LYS A 151 7.89 0.61 -16.80
CA LYS A 151 9.21 1.07 -17.24
C LYS A 151 10.14 1.38 -16.07
N ALA A 152 9.63 2.01 -15.01
CA ALA A 152 10.41 2.32 -13.81
C ALA A 152 10.84 1.04 -13.08
N VAL A 153 9.92 0.08 -12.91
CA VAL A 153 10.15 -1.20 -12.26
C VAL A 153 11.20 -2.02 -13.02
N ARG A 154 11.10 -2.15 -14.35
CA ARG A 154 12.10 -2.87 -15.17
C ARG A 154 13.48 -2.23 -15.14
N ARG A 155 13.55 -0.91 -15.05
CA ARG A 155 14.84 -0.21 -14.87
C ARG A 155 15.47 -0.56 -13.52
N SER A 156 14.62 -0.75 -12.51
CA SER A 156 15.04 -1.12 -11.15
C SER A 156 15.44 -2.59 -11.02
N GLU A 157 15.02 -3.53 -11.87
CA GLU A 157 15.43 -4.96 -11.78
C GLU A 157 16.96 -5.20 -11.79
N SER A 158 17.75 -4.22 -12.23
CA SER A 158 19.20 -4.22 -12.03
C SER A 158 19.62 -4.20 -10.55
N ASN A 159 18.70 -3.86 -9.63
CA ASN A 159 18.82 -3.73 -8.17
C ASN A 159 17.48 -4.09 -7.50
N SER A 160 17.33 -5.27 -6.88
CA SER A 160 16.13 -5.74 -6.16
C SER A 160 15.25 -4.65 -5.52
N ILE A 161 13.93 -4.67 -5.78
CA ILE A 161 12.97 -3.72 -5.20
C ILE A 161 12.49 -4.23 -3.85
N TYR A 162 12.78 -3.47 -2.79
CA TYR A 162 12.32 -3.73 -1.43
C TYR A 162 11.11 -2.83 -1.14
N VAL A 163 10.06 -3.39 -0.55
CA VAL A 163 8.83 -2.69 -0.19
C VAL A 163 8.57 -2.81 1.30
#